data_AF-A0A7S2AY22-F1
#
_entry.id   AF-A0A7S2AY22-F1
#
_cell.length_a   1.000
_cell.length_b   1.000
_cell.length_c   1.000
_cell.angle_alpha   90.00
_cell.angle_beta   90.00
_cell.angle_gamma   90.00
#
_symmetry.space_group_name_H-M   'P 1'
#
loop_
_entity.id
_entity.type
_entity.pdbx_description
1 polymer ?
#
loop_
_entity_poly.entity_id
_entity_poly.type
_entity_poly.pdbx_seq_one_letter_code
_entity_poly.pdbx_strand_id
1 'polypeptide(L)'
;PLELAEGAGARATTLHELSRDRSLPIVLDFFAPWCKACPAAAQKLEELAEAFEDRCLFLLVCVDGGLEGARAFAAAHGLRRCALAAVDEDEDLDAALGVHGLPHKALI
;
A
#
# COMPACT_ATOMS: atom_id res chain seq x y z
N PRO A 1 0.25 -1.20 13.41
CA PRO A 1 0.86 -0.02 12.77
C PRO A 1 1.26 -0.28 11.32
N LEU A 2 1.49 0.80 10.56
CA LEU A 2 2.00 0.77 9.19
C LEU A 2 3.33 1.51 9.13
N GLU A 3 4.28 0.96 8.39
CA GLU A 3 5.48 1.69 8.01
C GLU A 3 5.25 2.34 6.65
N LEU A 4 5.14 3.67 6.61
CA LEU A 4 5.02 4.43 5.37
C LEU A 4 6.41 4.78 4.84
N ALA A 5 6.66 4.54 3.55
CA ALA A 5 7.88 4.96 2.90
C ALA A 5 7.96 6.50 2.79
N GLU A 6 9.01 7.10 3.37
CA GLU A 6 9.28 8.53 3.26
C GLU A 6 10.71 8.77 2.77
N GLY A 7 10.84 9.14 1.49
CA GLY A 7 12.15 9.23 0.83
C GLY A 7 12.93 7.92 0.93
N ALA A 8 14.13 7.97 1.51
CA ALA A 8 14.97 6.80 1.78
C ALA A 8 14.64 6.08 3.09
N GLY A 9 13.78 6.65 3.95
CA GLY A 9 13.42 6.12 5.25
C GLY A 9 12.00 5.56 5.34
N ALA A 10 11.56 5.36 6.57
CA ALA A 10 10.24 4.88 6.94
C ALA A 10 9.68 5.75 8.08
N ARG A 11 8.36 5.96 8.09
CA ARG A 11 7.63 6.60 9.18
C ARG A 11 6.55 5.65 9.68
N ALA A 12 6.60 5.30 10.96
CA ALA A 12 5.51 4.58 11.61
C ALA A 12 4.26 5.46 11.69
N THR A 13 3.11 4.91 11.30
CA THR A 13 1.82 5.61 11.34
C THR A 13 0.65 4.61 11.41
N THR A 14 -0.58 5.11 11.40
CA THR A 14 -1.80 4.31 11.25
C THR A 14 -2.65 4.83 10.10
N LEU A 15 -3.57 3.99 9.58
CA LEU A 15 -4.54 4.43 8.57
C LEU A 15 -5.37 5.64 9.04
N HIS A 16 -5.69 5.67 10.33
CA HIS A 16 -6.47 6.74 10.94
C HIS A 16 -5.72 8.08 10.99
N GLU A 17 -4.44 8.05 11.35
CA GLU A 17 -3.57 9.23 11.29
C GLU A 17 -3.39 9.71 9.84
N LEU A 18 -3.11 8.78 8.92
CA LEU A 18 -2.90 9.12 7.51
C LEU A 18 -4.15 9.77 6.88
N SER A 19 -5.34 9.26 7.19
CA SER A 19 -6.62 9.82 6.75
C SER A 19 -6.83 11.25 7.27
N ARG A 20 -6.53 11.49 8.56
CA ARG A 20 -6.65 12.83 9.17
C ARG A 20 -5.68 13.84 8.56
N ASP A 21 -4.44 13.44 8.31
CA ASP A 21 -3.38 14.35 7.86
C ASP A 21 -3.58 14.80 6.41
N ARG A 22 -4.10 13.92 5.55
CA ARG A 22 -4.19 14.18 4.10
C ARG A 22 -5.51 14.79 3.66
N SER A 23 -6.59 14.67 4.43
CA SER A 23 -7.94 15.12 4.05
C SER A 23 -8.42 14.60 2.67
N LEU A 24 -7.82 13.52 2.18
CA LEU A 24 -8.15 12.84 0.93
C LEU A 24 -8.57 11.41 1.24
N PRO A 25 -9.57 10.84 0.52
CA PRO A 25 -9.85 9.41 0.55
C PRO A 25 -8.60 8.60 0.24
N ILE A 26 -8.45 7.45 0.91
CA ILE A 26 -7.29 6.58 0.73
C ILE A 26 -7.75 5.27 0.09
N VAL A 27 -7.21 4.98 -1.09
CA VAL A 27 -7.37 3.69 -1.78
C VAL A 27 -6.19 2.81 -1.42
N LEU A 28 -6.48 1.68 -0.77
CA LEU A 28 -5.51 0.70 -0.30
C LEU A 28 -5.52 -0.51 -1.25
N ASP A 29 -4.34 -1.05 -1.55
CA ASP A 29 -4.17 -2.36 -2.18
C ASP A 29 -3.16 -3.19 -1.38
N PHE A 30 -3.69 -4.17 -0.65
CA PHE A 30 -2.90 -5.13 0.10
C PHE A 30 -2.36 -6.19 -0.84
N PHE A 31 -1.07 -6.45 -0.76
CA PHE A 31 -0.38 -7.42 -1.61
C PHE A 31 0.80 -8.07 -0.89
N ALA A 32 1.33 -9.12 -1.50
CA ALA A 32 2.59 -9.75 -1.09
C ALA A 32 3.46 -10.01 -2.33
N PRO A 33 4.81 -10.03 -2.21
CA PRO A 33 5.71 -10.27 -3.34
C PRO A 33 5.51 -11.62 -4.04
N TRP A 34 5.09 -12.66 -3.30
CA TRP A 34 4.82 -14.00 -3.84
C TRP A 34 3.45 -14.13 -4.54
N CYS A 35 2.59 -13.11 -4.42
CA CYS A 35 1.25 -13.15 -4.98
C CYS A 35 1.26 -12.97 -6.50
N LYS A 36 0.98 -14.05 -7.23
CA LYS A 36 0.96 -14.07 -8.71
C LYS A 36 -0.01 -13.06 -9.34
N ALA A 37 -1.15 -12.78 -8.68
CA ALA A 37 -2.17 -11.87 -9.21
C ALA A 37 -1.87 -10.39 -8.91
N CYS A 38 -1.02 -10.12 -7.93
CA CYS A 38 -0.78 -8.77 -7.42
C CYS A 38 -0.14 -7.82 -8.43
N PRO A 39 0.82 -8.21 -9.29
CA PRO A 39 1.37 -7.32 -10.30
C PRO A 39 0.31 -6.69 -11.21
N ALA A 40 -0.65 -7.48 -11.69
CA ALA A 40 -1.71 -6.97 -12.56
C ALA A 40 -2.69 -6.04 -11.83
N ALA A 41 -2.92 -6.26 -10.53
CA ALA A 41 -3.76 -5.39 -9.71
C ALA A 41 -3.06 -4.08 -9.36
N ALA A 42 -1.76 -4.13 -9.07
CA ALA A 42 -0.93 -2.97 -8.77
C ALA A 42 -0.78 -2.05 -9.98
N GLN A 43 -0.65 -2.58 -11.20
CA GLN A 43 -0.65 -1.78 -12.43
C GLN A 43 -1.96 -0.99 -12.61
N LYS A 44 -3.11 -1.62 -12.33
CA LYS A 44 -4.41 -0.92 -12.39
C LYS A 44 -4.51 0.16 -11.32
N LEU A 45 -3.93 -0.08 -10.14
CA LEU A 45 -3.87 0.93 -9.10
C LEU A 45 -2.99 2.12 -9.52
N GLU A 46 -1.87 1.85 -10.17
CA GLU A 46 -0.96 2.86 -10.71
C GLU A 46 -1.63 3.74 -11.76
N GLU A 47 -2.39 3.14 -12.69
CA GLU A 47 -3.19 3.87 -13.68
C GLU A 47 -4.24 4.77 -13.01
N LEU A 48 -4.89 4.29 -11.94
CA LEU A 48 -5.83 5.10 -11.15
C LEU A 48 -5.11 6.21 -10.39
N ALA A 49 -3.93 5.93 -9.83
CA ALA A 49 -3.13 6.92 -9.13
C ALA A 49 -2.74 8.08 -10.04
N GLU A 50 -2.39 7.80 -11.29
CA GLU A 50 -2.13 8.84 -12.30
C GLU A 50 -3.40 9.64 -12.65
N ALA A 51 -4.55 8.99 -12.79
CA ALA A 51 -5.80 9.67 -13.17
C ALA A 51 -6.48 10.46 -12.04
N PHE A 52 -6.09 10.22 -10.78
CA PHE A 52 -6.73 10.79 -9.58
C PHE A 52 -5.73 11.37 -8.57
N GLU A 53 -4.51 11.74 -8.99
CA GLU A 53 -3.38 12.19 -8.15
C GLU A 53 -3.77 13.27 -7.11
N ASP A 54 -4.66 14.21 -7.46
CA ASP A 54 -5.11 15.30 -6.58
C ASP A 54 -6.40 15.01 -5.80
N ARG A 55 -6.98 13.82 -5.96
CA ARG A 55 -8.31 13.47 -5.42
C ARG A 55 -8.28 12.34 -4.41
N CYS A 56 -7.32 11.42 -4.53
CA CYS A 56 -7.17 10.29 -3.62
C CYS A 56 -5.70 10.01 -3.37
N LEU A 57 -5.39 9.49 -2.18
CA LEU A 57 -4.11 8.86 -1.93
C LEU A 57 -4.21 7.37 -2.31
N PHE A 58 -3.29 6.89 -3.13
CA PHE A 58 -3.19 5.48 -3.50
C PHE A 58 -2.02 4.85 -2.77
N LEU A 59 -2.29 3.81 -1.98
CA LEU A 59 -1.30 3.17 -1.11
C LEU A 59 -1.21 1.67 -1.41
N LEU A 60 -0.02 1.23 -1.81
CA LEU A 60 0.33 -0.17 -1.97
C LEU A 60 0.86 -0.68 -0.63
N VAL A 61 0.18 -1.65 -0.01
CA VAL A 61 0.51 -2.13 1.35
C VAL A 61 1.04 -3.56 1.27
N CYS A 62 2.33 -3.72 1.54
CA CYS A 62 2.99 -5.02 1.60
C CYS A 62 2.66 -5.70 2.94
N VAL A 63 2.06 -6.89 2.90
CA VAL A 63 1.72 -7.66 4.10
C VAL A 63 2.76 -8.74 4.44
N ASP A 64 3.78 -8.92 3.58
CA ASP A 64 4.82 -9.94 3.75
C ASP A 64 6.12 -9.49 3.07
N GLY A 65 7.18 -9.24 3.86
CA GLY A 65 8.49 -8.79 3.39
C GLY A 65 8.80 -7.30 3.63
N GLY A 66 8.01 -6.61 4.47
CA GLY A 66 8.29 -5.26 4.92
C GLY A 66 8.38 -4.20 3.82
N LEU A 67 8.93 -3.03 4.17
CA LEU A 67 9.13 -1.93 3.22
C LEU A 67 10.16 -2.25 2.13
N GLU A 68 11.12 -3.12 2.42
CA GLU A 68 12.07 -3.61 1.42
C GLU A 68 11.35 -4.38 0.31
N GLY A 69 10.49 -5.33 0.69
CA GLY A 69 9.64 -6.06 -0.25
C GLY A 69 8.71 -5.13 -1.03
N ALA A 70 8.14 -4.12 -0.36
CA ALA A 70 7.31 -3.12 -1.02
C ALA A 70 8.06 -2.34 -2.12
N ARG A 71 9.27 -1.87 -1.79
CA ARG A 71 10.13 -1.11 -2.72
C ARG A 71 10.63 -1.99 -3.86
N ALA A 72 11.06 -3.20 -3.57
CA ALA A 72 11.53 -4.15 -4.58
C ALA A 72 10.42 -4.50 -5.58
N PHE A 73 9.21 -4.77 -5.08
CA PHE A 73 8.04 -5.04 -5.91
C PHE A 73 7.69 -3.84 -6.80
N ALA A 74 7.63 -2.63 -6.22
CA ALA A 74 7.36 -1.41 -6.98
C ALA A 74 8.40 -1.16 -8.08
N ALA A 75 9.70 -1.32 -7.75
CA ALA A 75 10.78 -1.17 -8.71
C ALA A 75 10.71 -2.21 -9.84
N ALA A 76 10.45 -3.49 -9.52
CA ALA A 76 10.35 -4.56 -10.50
C ALA A 76 9.18 -4.38 -11.48
N HIS A 77 8.14 -3.65 -11.06
CA HIS A 77 6.93 -3.40 -11.85
C HIS A 77 6.77 -1.96 -12.34
N GLY A 78 7.75 -1.09 -12.09
CA GLY A 78 7.72 0.30 -12.56
C GLY A 78 6.63 1.16 -11.91
N LEU A 79 6.19 0.82 -10.70
CA LEU A 79 5.19 1.56 -9.93
C LEU A 79 5.86 2.76 -9.26
N ARG A 80 5.36 3.96 -9.54
CA ARG A 80 5.97 5.24 -9.13
C ARG A 80 4.97 6.26 -8.60
N ARG A 81 3.67 6.08 -8.89
CA ARG A 81 2.58 6.97 -8.46
C ARG A 81 2.01 6.57 -7.12
N CYS A 82 1.92 5.26 -6.86
CA CYS A 82 1.45 4.76 -5.58
C CYS A 82 2.45 5.06 -4.46
N ALA A 83 1.95 5.52 -3.32
CA ALA A 83 2.71 5.49 -2.08
C ALA A 83 2.92 4.03 -1.63
N LEU A 84 4.03 3.77 -0.93
CA LEU A 84 4.37 2.43 -0.46
C LEU A 84 4.28 2.38 1.06
N ALA A 85 3.66 1.33 1.57
CA ALA A 85 3.67 1.00 2.98
C ALA A 85 3.89 -0.50 3.18
N ALA A 86 4.26 -0.87 4.40
CA ALA A 86 4.25 -2.26 4.84
C ALA A 86 3.52 -2.38 6.18
N VAL A 87 2.91 -3.54 6.39
CA VAL A 87 2.43 -3.96 7.70
C VAL A 87 3.64 -4.33 8.55
N ASP A 88 3.59 -3.92 9.81
CA ASP A 88 4.57 -4.34 10.81
C ASP A 88 4.48 -5.87 10.98
N GLU A 89 5.62 -6.58 10.90
CA GLU A 89 5.67 -8.06 10.91
C GLU A 89 5.13 -8.67 12.21
N ASP A 90 5.04 -7.87 13.28
CA ASP A 90 4.52 -8.27 14.59
C ASP A 90 2.99 -8.10 14.74
N GLU A 91 2.26 -7.61 13.73
CA GLU A 91 0.81 -7.41 13.80
C GLU A 91 0.00 -7.99 12.61
N ASP A 92 -1.09 -8.68 12.94
CA ASP A 92 -2.11 -9.16 11.99
C ASP A 92 -3.05 -8.00 11.52
N LEU A 93 -2.49 -6.92 10.98
CA LEU A 93 -3.28 -5.78 10.49
C LEU A 93 -4.22 -6.18 9.35
N ASP A 94 -3.77 -7.11 8.50
CA ASP A 94 -4.57 -7.71 7.45
C ASP A 94 -5.79 -8.44 8.03
N ALA A 95 -5.63 -9.21 9.11
CA ALA A 95 -6.76 -9.83 9.80
C ALA A 95 -7.67 -8.79 10.46
N ALA A 96 -7.11 -7.75 11.09
CA ALA A 96 -7.89 -6.67 11.71
C ALA A 96 -8.73 -5.88 10.69
N LEU A 97 -8.29 -5.81 9.44
CA LEU A 97 -9.01 -5.19 8.32
C LEU A 97 -9.91 -6.17 7.56
N GLY A 98 -9.99 -7.44 7.98
CA GLY A 98 -10.81 -8.46 7.32
C GLY A 98 -10.30 -8.88 5.94
N VAL A 99 -8.99 -8.79 5.71
CA VAL A 99 -8.36 -9.20 4.45
C VAL A 99 -8.32 -10.73 4.39
N HIS A 100 -9.20 -11.32 3.59
CA HIS A 100 -9.31 -12.78 3.45
C HIS A 100 -8.52 -13.37 2.26
N GLY A 101 -7.77 -12.55 1.54
CA GLY A 101 -6.96 -13.00 0.40
C GLY A 101 -6.37 -11.84 -0.40
N LEU A 102 -5.33 -12.12 -1.18
CA LEU A 102 -4.56 -11.11 -1.92
C LEU A 102 -4.74 -11.24 -3.44
N PRO A 103 -4.69 -10.13 -4.20
CA PRO A 103 -4.69 -8.74 -3.70
C PRO A 103 -6.05 -8.35 -3.10
N HIS A 104 -6.06 -7.44 -2.12
CA HIS A 104 -7.28 -6.93 -1.50
C HIS A 104 -7.35 -5.42 -1.58
N LYS A 105 -8.49 -4.87 -2.01
CA LYS A 105 -8.67 -3.42 -2.11
C LYS A 105 -9.65 -2.91 -1.07
N ALA A 106 -9.27 -1.84 -0.40
CA ALA A 106 -10.12 -1.12 0.54
C ALA A 106 -10.13 0.38 0.21
N LEU A 107 -11.23 1.04 0.51
CA LEU A 107 -11.37 2.49 0.45
C LEU A 107 -11.76 2.96 1.84
N ILE A 108 -11.00 3.92 2.38
CA ILE A 108 -11.23 4.52 3.70
C ILE A 108 -11.25 6.05 3.62
#